data_AF-A0A378LD40-F1
#
_entry.id   AF-A0A378LD40-F1
#
_cell.length_a   1.000
_cell.length_b   1.000
_cell.length_c   1.000
_cell.angle_alpha   90.00
_cell.angle_beta   90.00
_cell.angle_gamma   90.00
#
_symmetry.space_group_name_H-M   'P 1'
#
loop_
_entity.id
_entity.type
_entity.pdbx_description
1 polymer ?
#
loop_
_entity_poly.entity_id
_entity_poly.type
_entity_poly.pdbx_seq_one_letter_code
_entity_poly.pdbx_strand_id
1 'polypeptide(L)'
;MYLKLMEGIQRFQTQEYKKRKELFATLANGQRPATLLFACSDSRIIPALVTHTGPGDIFITRNVGNIINPYSSDPSSTAAAIEFAVKVLGVQEIVVCGHSRCGAMNGLHTPHLEETLPAVAAWLAETKSMLNVQDDLHNHSLECTTEKNVLTQIKNLKTHPAVIEQLETDKLSIHGWIYEFETGRILAHDQSTSQFLPIEQLNHSLVPSKALLTSKLLDGVLHFRKNDFPKKKELFQSLAQGQHPKALLFSCSDSRVIPSLITDTDPGELFVTRNVGNLVPFYTSIPSGEAAAVEYAVDVLGVQDIIVCGHSHCGAMKGLMDPDLEKELPAVASWLIYAKPTLERLKRKFPEYTEHSLVCTTKENILLQIENLQTHPAVIRKLSNKQLQLHAWFYDFESGEILIYSQEKKDFISFNDAVTEILLSDEVLTKMRTIVEEEAMNYLKNLASPQTADDCRRVMPVLNYIRFKGISVIWDQIKAPITSRIKAEFGGLCPHHTDERIISLIEKGLEVKLPDIRDLQKYVMASPGYHKFSGQMMRHFITMPKPQELSAQKIELAKTIFQL
;
A
#
# COMPACT_ATOMS: atom_id res chain seq x y z
N MET A 1 0.03 -5.42 7.30
CA MET A 1 -0.55 -5.29 5.94
C MET A 1 0.44 -4.66 4.97
N TYR A 2 1.22 -3.66 5.40
CA TYR A 2 2.38 -3.10 4.72
C TYR A 2 3.28 -4.09 3.94
N LEU A 3 3.63 -5.24 4.54
CA LEU A 3 4.51 -6.23 3.89
C LEU A 3 3.99 -6.67 2.51
N LYS A 4 2.67 -6.88 2.34
CA LYS A 4 2.11 -7.26 1.04
C LYS A 4 2.34 -6.19 -0.04
N LEU A 5 2.35 -4.91 0.32
CA LEU A 5 2.66 -3.82 -0.61
C LEU A 5 4.14 -3.84 -1.00
N MET A 6 5.02 -4.09 -0.03
CA MET A 6 6.46 -4.27 -0.26
C MET A 6 6.74 -5.45 -1.19
N GLU A 7 6.08 -6.60 -0.99
CA GLU A 7 6.19 -7.74 -1.92
C GLU A 7 5.75 -7.37 -3.33
N GLY A 8 4.70 -6.54 -3.45
CA GLY A 8 4.24 -6.04 -4.73
C GLY A 8 5.26 -5.12 -5.42
N ILE A 9 5.91 -4.23 -4.67
CA ILE A 9 7.03 -3.43 -5.18
C ILE A 9 8.17 -4.33 -5.66
N GLN A 10 8.53 -5.34 -4.88
CA GLN A 10 9.56 -6.31 -5.25
C GLN A 10 9.22 -7.00 -6.59
N ARG A 11 7.96 -7.40 -6.79
CA ARG A 11 7.48 -7.98 -8.07
C ARG A 11 7.47 -6.95 -9.20
N PHE A 12 7.04 -5.73 -8.93
CA PHE A 12 7.08 -4.64 -9.91
C PHE A 12 8.51 -4.41 -10.42
N GLN A 13 9.47 -4.18 -9.52
CA GLN A 13 10.86 -3.90 -9.88
C GLN A 13 11.53 -5.07 -10.61
N THR A 14 11.27 -6.30 -10.17
CA THR A 14 11.95 -7.48 -10.73
C THR A 14 11.30 -8.05 -11.99
N GLN A 15 10.00 -7.78 -12.22
CA GLN A 15 9.22 -8.36 -13.30
C GLN A 15 8.56 -7.29 -14.18
N GLU A 16 7.57 -6.56 -13.65
CA GLU A 16 6.72 -5.68 -14.47
C GLU A 16 7.48 -4.49 -15.06
N TYR A 17 8.39 -3.90 -14.30
CA TYR A 17 9.24 -2.81 -14.78
C TYR A 17 10.14 -3.29 -15.91
N LYS A 18 10.80 -4.46 -15.75
CA LYS A 18 11.68 -5.03 -16.76
C LYS A 18 10.96 -5.33 -18.07
N LYS A 19 9.72 -5.84 -18.01
CA LYS A 19 8.88 -6.08 -19.19
C LYS A 19 8.55 -4.81 -19.97
N ARG A 20 8.60 -3.63 -19.33
CA ARG A 20 8.17 -2.34 -19.89
C ARG A 20 9.29 -1.31 -19.93
N LYS A 21 10.55 -1.75 -19.86
CA LYS A 21 11.72 -0.85 -19.75
C LYS A 21 11.77 0.20 -20.86
N GLU A 22 11.43 -0.17 -22.10
CA GLU A 22 11.41 0.75 -23.26
C GLU A 22 10.30 1.81 -23.15
N LEU A 23 9.11 1.39 -22.69
CA LEU A 23 8.01 2.32 -22.41
C LEU A 23 8.43 3.33 -21.34
N PHE A 24 9.04 2.84 -20.25
CA PHE A 24 9.53 3.71 -19.20
C PHE A 24 10.61 4.66 -19.71
N ALA A 25 11.62 4.20 -20.46
CA ALA A 25 12.63 5.07 -21.06
C ALA A 25 12.01 6.18 -21.95
N THR A 26 10.94 5.88 -22.68
CA THR A 26 10.24 6.86 -23.52
C THR A 26 9.56 7.94 -22.67
N LEU A 27 8.82 7.51 -21.65
CA LEU A 27 8.05 8.35 -20.72
C LEU A 27 8.93 9.18 -19.76
N ALA A 28 10.24 8.89 -19.68
CA ALA A 28 11.20 9.72 -18.94
C ALA A 28 11.27 11.14 -19.52
N ASN A 29 11.11 11.25 -20.84
CA ASN A 29 11.18 12.52 -21.57
C ASN A 29 9.92 13.38 -21.45
N GLY A 30 8.86 12.87 -20.80
CA GLY A 30 7.63 13.61 -20.56
C GLY A 30 6.38 12.74 -20.68
N GLN A 31 5.25 13.32 -20.25
CA GLN A 31 3.93 12.71 -20.36
C GLN A 31 3.08 13.48 -21.37
N ARG A 32 2.22 12.76 -22.11
CA ARG A 32 1.26 13.35 -23.05
C ARG A 32 -0.08 12.59 -22.99
N PRO A 33 -0.73 12.54 -21.81
CA PRO A 33 -2.04 11.92 -21.69
C PRO A 33 -3.05 12.73 -22.50
N ALA A 34 -3.96 12.04 -23.19
CA ALA A 34 -5.06 12.70 -23.91
C ALA A 34 -6.24 13.05 -22.99
N THR A 35 -6.30 12.42 -21.81
CA THR A 35 -7.46 12.47 -20.92
C THR A 35 -7.07 12.83 -19.49
N LEU A 36 -7.85 13.72 -18.87
CA LEU A 36 -7.94 13.89 -17.42
C LEU A 36 -9.13 13.09 -16.89
N LEU A 37 -8.91 12.21 -15.91
CA LEU A 37 -9.97 11.39 -15.30
C LEU A 37 -10.10 11.67 -13.81
N PHE A 38 -11.31 12.04 -13.38
CA PHE A 38 -11.70 12.11 -11.97
C PHE A 38 -12.36 10.80 -11.55
N ALA A 39 -11.85 10.19 -10.49
CA ALA A 39 -12.42 8.98 -9.89
C ALA A 39 -12.46 9.09 -8.37
N CYS A 40 -13.28 8.25 -7.73
CA CYS A 40 -13.36 8.23 -6.27
C CYS A 40 -12.08 7.63 -5.67
N SER A 41 -11.70 7.98 -4.44
CA SER A 41 -10.60 7.34 -3.71
C SER A 41 -10.86 5.87 -3.32
N ASP A 42 -12.12 5.42 -3.46
CA ASP A 42 -12.59 4.06 -3.15
C ASP A 42 -11.67 2.98 -3.72
N SER A 43 -11.28 2.03 -2.87
CA SER A 43 -10.28 1.03 -3.24
C SER A 43 -10.75 0.05 -4.32
N ARG A 44 -12.05 -0.08 -4.55
CA ARG A 44 -12.65 -1.02 -5.51
C ARG A 44 -12.55 -0.54 -6.95
N ILE A 45 -12.34 0.76 -7.17
CA ILE A 45 -12.10 1.31 -8.52
C ILE A 45 -10.60 1.50 -8.74
N ILE A 46 -10.07 0.86 -9.78
CA ILE A 46 -8.74 1.08 -10.31
C ILE A 46 -8.92 1.62 -11.73
N PRO A 47 -8.84 2.95 -11.96
CA PRO A 47 -9.13 3.54 -13.27
C PRO A 47 -8.35 2.87 -14.40
N ALA A 48 -7.03 2.70 -14.23
CA ALA A 48 -6.15 2.08 -15.23
C ALA A 48 -6.54 0.64 -15.60
N LEU A 49 -7.14 -0.12 -14.68
CA LEU A 49 -7.65 -1.46 -14.95
C LEU A 49 -8.95 -1.38 -15.75
N VAL A 50 -9.89 -0.53 -15.31
CA VAL A 50 -11.21 -0.37 -15.92
C VAL A 50 -11.11 0.18 -17.35
N THR A 51 -10.14 1.07 -17.60
CA THR A 51 -9.87 1.65 -18.92
C THR A 51 -8.82 0.88 -19.71
N HIS A 52 -8.26 -0.21 -19.18
CA HIS A 52 -7.17 -0.98 -19.78
C HIS A 52 -6.01 -0.09 -20.29
N THR A 53 -5.60 0.88 -19.48
CA THR A 53 -4.55 1.85 -19.83
C THR A 53 -3.28 1.64 -19.03
N GLY A 54 -2.14 1.97 -19.65
CA GLY A 54 -0.81 1.87 -19.06
C GLY A 54 -0.26 3.21 -18.57
N PRO A 55 0.97 3.21 -18.04
CA PRO A 55 1.68 4.43 -17.67
C PRO A 55 1.74 5.42 -18.84
N GLY A 56 1.46 6.69 -18.57
CA GLY A 56 1.49 7.79 -19.55
C GLY A 56 0.15 8.08 -20.25
N ASP A 57 -0.85 7.21 -20.09
CA ASP A 57 -2.08 7.29 -20.87
C ASP A 57 -3.12 8.28 -20.34
N ILE A 58 -3.35 8.28 -19.03
CA ILE A 58 -4.41 9.07 -18.38
C ILE A 58 -3.81 9.84 -17.20
N PHE A 59 -4.05 11.14 -17.15
CA PHE A 59 -3.79 11.95 -15.96
C PHE A 59 -4.97 11.79 -14.99
N ILE A 60 -4.73 11.34 -13.77
CA ILE A 60 -5.81 10.88 -12.89
C ILE A 60 -5.85 11.69 -11.59
N THR A 61 -7.01 12.23 -11.25
CA THR A 61 -7.30 12.81 -9.94
C THR A 61 -8.25 11.89 -9.18
N ARG A 62 -7.94 11.64 -7.90
CA ARG A 62 -8.79 10.82 -7.03
C ARG A 62 -9.02 11.51 -5.70
N ASN A 63 -10.28 11.65 -5.31
CA ASN A 63 -10.71 12.16 -4.02
C ASN A 63 -12.00 11.47 -3.56
N VAL A 64 -12.43 11.73 -2.33
CA VAL A 64 -13.67 11.14 -1.78
C VAL A 64 -14.88 11.63 -2.58
N GLY A 65 -15.52 10.72 -3.31
CA GLY A 65 -16.74 10.99 -4.07
C GLY A 65 -16.53 11.57 -5.48
N ASN A 66 -15.30 11.57 -6.01
CA ASN A 66 -14.96 12.13 -7.32
C ASN A 66 -15.50 13.56 -7.53
N ILE A 67 -15.43 14.36 -6.48
CA ILE A 67 -16.01 15.71 -6.40
C ILE A 67 -15.05 16.72 -7.02
N ILE A 68 -15.61 17.71 -7.71
CA ILE A 68 -14.91 18.83 -8.31
C ILE A 68 -15.61 20.08 -7.80
N ASN A 69 -14.91 20.90 -7.02
CA ASN A 69 -15.51 22.15 -6.54
C ASN A 69 -15.72 23.13 -7.70
N PRO A 70 -16.73 24.00 -7.63
CA PRO A 70 -16.78 25.19 -8.46
C PRO A 70 -15.46 25.96 -8.37
N TYR A 71 -15.09 26.63 -9.45
CA TYR A 71 -13.86 27.40 -9.46
C TYR A 71 -13.92 28.55 -8.44
N SER A 72 -12.88 28.64 -7.62
CA SER A 72 -12.60 29.79 -6.76
C SER A 72 -11.10 30.10 -6.81
N SER A 73 -10.69 31.23 -6.26
CA SER A 73 -9.28 31.58 -6.10
C SER A 73 -8.57 30.82 -4.96
N ASP A 74 -9.35 30.13 -4.12
CA ASP A 74 -8.81 29.41 -2.97
C ASP A 74 -8.01 28.18 -3.43
N PRO A 75 -6.99 27.75 -2.66
CA PRO A 75 -6.22 26.56 -2.97
C PRO A 75 -7.11 25.33 -3.12
N SER A 76 -7.11 24.73 -4.32
CA SER A 76 -7.93 23.55 -4.62
C SER A 76 -7.13 22.53 -5.44
N SER A 77 -7.09 21.29 -4.95
CA SER A 77 -6.39 20.19 -5.63
C SER A 77 -7.02 19.86 -6.98
N THR A 78 -8.34 20.01 -7.10
CA THR A 78 -9.08 19.77 -8.35
C THR A 78 -8.86 20.89 -9.36
N ALA A 79 -8.89 22.16 -8.92
CA ALA A 79 -8.62 23.30 -9.80
C ALA A 79 -7.18 23.25 -10.36
N ALA A 80 -6.20 22.95 -9.51
CA ALA A 80 -4.81 22.76 -9.95
C ALA A 80 -4.66 21.61 -10.95
N ALA A 81 -5.34 20.47 -10.71
CA ALA A 81 -5.32 19.34 -11.64
C ALA A 81 -5.93 19.69 -13.01
N ILE A 82 -7.04 20.41 -13.02
CA ILE A 82 -7.72 20.87 -14.24
C ILE A 82 -6.81 21.82 -15.01
N GLU A 83 -6.30 22.85 -14.36
CA GLU A 83 -5.43 23.84 -15.01
C GLU A 83 -4.17 23.19 -15.56
N PHE A 84 -3.51 22.32 -14.78
CA PHE A 84 -2.31 21.62 -15.23
C PHE A 84 -2.60 20.70 -16.41
N ALA A 85 -3.64 19.87 -16.34
CA ALA A 85 -3.97 18.96 -17.42
C ALA A 85 -4.35 19.69 -18.71
N VAL A 86 -5.14 20.75 -18.61
CA VAL A 86 -5.63 21.48 -19.78
C VAL A 86 -4.56 22.38 -20.39
N LYS A 87 -3.90 23.23 -19.59
CA LYS A 87 -2.93 24.21 -20.11
C LYS A 87 -1.53 23.63 -20.35
N VAL A 88 -1.07 22.70 -19.50
CA VAL A 88 0.30 22.16 -19.60
C VAL A 88 0.34 20.88 -20.43
N LEU A 89 -0.60 19.96 -20.19
CA LEU A 89 -0.60 18.67 -20.89
C LEU A 89 -1.42 18.68 -22.19
N GLY A 90 -2.33 19.64 -22.36
CA GLY A 90 -3.18 19.75 -23.54
C GLY A 90 -4.14 18.57 -23.68
N VAL A 91 -4.70 18.08 -22.56
CA VAL A 91 -5.72 17.02 -22.60
C VAL A 91 -6.90 17.48 -23.45
N GLN A 92 -7.45 16.56 -24.23
CA GLN A 92 -8.58 16.79 -25.14
C GLN A 92 -9.89 16.30 -24.53
N GLU A 93 -9.81 15.55 -23.43
CA GLU A 93 -10.95 14.93 -22.78
C GLU A 93 -10.87 15.05 -21.26
N ILE A 94 -12.03 15.27 -20.63
CA ILE A 94 -12.21 15.14 -19.19
C ILE A 94 -13.31 14.13 -18.92
N VAL A 95 -13.00 13.10 -18.13
CA VAL A 95 -13.96 12.08 -17.69
C VAL A 95 -14.22 12.25 -16.20
N VAL A 96 -15.49 12.43 -15.81
CA VAL A 96 -15.94 12.33 -14.41
C VAL A 96 -16.53 10.95 -14.20
N CYS A 97 -15.81 10.08 -13.49
CA CYS A 97 -16.22 8.70 -13.25
C CYS A 97 -16.72 8.51 -11.81
N GLY A 98 -18.04 8.45 -11.64
CA GLY A 98 -18.70 7.91 -10.47
C GLY A 98 -18.64 6.38 -10.43
N HIS A 99 -19.21 5.78 -9.39
CA HIS A 99 -19.31 4.33 -9.29
C HIS A 99 -20.48 3.89 -8.40
N SER A 100 -20.97 2.67 -8.61
CA SER A 100 -22.02 2.07 -7.77
C SER A 100 -21.56 1.98 -6.31
N ARG A 101 -22.50 2.04 -5.36
CA ARG A 101 -22.21 1.91 -3.92
C ARG A 101 -21.12 2.85 -3.39
N CYS A 102 -21.08 4.10 -3.86
CA CYS A 102 -20.10 5.08 -3.42
C CYS A 102 -20.30 5.47 -1.94
N GLY A 103 -19.28 5.26 -1.12
CA GLY A 103 -19.32 5.58 0.32
C GLY A 103 -19.59 7.07 0.59
N ALA A 104 -19.03 7.95 -0.25
CA ALA A 104 -19.29 9.39 -0.18
C ALA A 104 -20.74 9.74 -0.50
N MET A 105 -21.30 9.14 -1.56
CA MET A 105 -22.70 9.37 -1.94
C MET A 105 -23.66 8.83 -0.89
N ASN A 106 -23.31 7.71 -0.24
CA ASN A 106 -24.04 7.21 0.91
C ASN A 106 -23.92 8.15 2.13
N GLY A 107 -22.76 8.77 2.32
CA GLY A 107 -22.52 9.80 3.33
C GLY A 107 -23.47 11.00 3.21
N LEU A 108 -23.82 11.42 1.99
CA LEU A 108 -24.80 12.50 1.77
C LEU A 108 -26.19 12.20 2.37
N HIS A 109 -26.56 10.92 2.43
CA HIS A 109 -27.82 10.44 3.00
C HIS A 109 -27.72 10.09 4.48
N THR A 110 -26.52 10.17 5.08
CA THR A 110 -26.30 9.81 6.47
C THR A 110 -26.65 11.01 7.36
N PRO A 111 -27.67 10.91 8.23
CA PRO A 111 -28.00 11.98 9.18
C PRO A 111 -26.86 12.20 10.17
N HIS A 112 -26.62 13.47 10.53
CA HIS A 112 -25.62 13.85 11.54
C HIS A 112 -24.20 13.32 11.25
N LEU A 113 -23.81 13.25 9.97
CA LEU A 113 -22.48 12.80 9.57
C LEU A 113 -21.38 13.62 10.23
N GLU A 114 -21.61 14.92 10.43
CA GLU A 114 -20.70 15.87 11.07
C GLU A 114 -20.32 15.50 12.52
N GLU A 115 -21.15 14.72 13.22
CA GLU A 115 -20.85 14.28 14.59
C GLU A 115 -19.82 13.16 14.64
N THR A 116 -19.70 12.38 13.56
CA THR A 116 -18.82 11.20 13.49
C THR A 116 -17.65 11.37 12.55
N LEU A 117 -17.86 12.08 11.44
CA LEU A 117 -16.90 12.31 10.36
C LEU A 117 -16.95 13.79 9.92
N PRO A 118 -16.50 14.74 10.77
CA PRO A 118 -16.59 16.16 10.50
C PRO A 118 -15.84 16.61 9.24
N ALA A 119 -14.66 16.04 8.93
CA ALA A 119 -13.92 16.41 7.73
C ALA A 119 -14.63 15.92 6.45
N VAL A 120 -15.18 14.70 6.48
CA VAL A 120 -16.01 14.17 5.38
C VAL A 120 -17.29 14.97 5.22
N ALA A 121 -18.01 15.27 6.31
CA ALA A 121 -19.23 16.07 6.26
C ALA A 121 -18.98 17.46 5.67
N ALA A 122 -17.92 18.14 6.12
CA ALA A 122 -17.52 19.45 5.60
C ALA A 122 -17.16 19.40 4.11
N TRP A 123 -16.45 18.36 3.67
CA TRP A 123 -16.11 18.15 2.25
C TRP A 123 -17.36 17.92 1.39
N LEU A 124 -18.34 17.17 1.90
CA LEU A 124 -19.56 16.82 1.17
C LEU A 124 -20.62 17.92 1.19
N ALA A 125 -20.52 18.91 2.08
CA ALA A 125 -21.56 19.91 2.34
C ALA A 125 -21.99 20.69 1.09
N GLU A 126 -21.03 21.17 0.29
CA GLU A 126 -21.33 21.90 -0.95
C GLU A 126 -22.09 21.02 -1.95
N THR A 127 -21.62 19.76 -2.13
CA THR A 127 -22.30 18.80 -3.02
C THR A 127 -23.68 18.42 -2.50
N LYS A 128 -23.86 18.25 -1.18
CA LYS A 128 -25.17 17.99 -0.55
C LYS A 128 -26.17 19.09 -0.87
N SER A 129 -25.72 20.35 -0.73
CA SER A 129 -26.51 21.55 -1.06
C SER A 129 -26.89 21.60 -2.54
N MET A 130 -25.91 21.44 -3.44
CA MET A 130 -26.15 21.48 -4.89
C MET A 130 -27.10 20.38 -5.40
N LEU A 131 -27.10 19.22 -4.75
CA LEU A 131 -27.97 18.11 -5.12
C LEU A 131 -29.37 18.21 -4.52
N ASN A 132 -29.64 19.22 -3.67
CA ASN A 132 -30.87 19.37 -2.89
C ASN A 132 -31.24 18.08 -2.13
N VAL A 133 -30.24 17.40 -1.57
CA VAL A 133 -30.48 16.24 -0.71
C VAL A 133 -30.97 16.76 0.64
N GLN A 134 -32.29 16.93 0.77
CA GLN A 134 -32.95 17.25 2.04
C GLN A 134 -33.03 16.01 2.93
N ASP A 135 -33.20 16.20 4.24
CA ASP A 135 -33.39 15.12 5.23
C ASP A 135 -34.74 14.38 5.07
N ASP A 136 -35.52 14.69 4.03
CA ASP A 136 -36.71 13.93 3.67
C ASP A 136 -36.30 12.55 3.14
N LEU A 137 -36.51 11.55 4.02
CA LEU A 137 -36.29 10.11 3.89
C LEU A 137 -36.94 9.41 2.66
N HIS A 138 -37.45 10.15 1.67
CA HIS A 138 -38.12 9.62 0.50
C HIS A 138 -37.54 10.14 -0.83
N ASN A 139 -37.01 9.18 -1.60
CA ASN A 139 -37.07 9.07 -3.08
C ASN A 139 -35.81 9.20 -3.94
N HIS A 140 -34.59 9.29 -3.41
CA HIS A 140 -33.40 9.13 -4.26
C HIS A 140 -32.60 7.90 -3.89
N SER A 141 -32.62 6.90 -4.78
CA SER A 141 -31.73 5.75 -4.66
C SER A 141 -30.27 6.21 -4.73
N LEU A 142 -29.36 5.39 -4.22
CA LEU A 142 -27.92 5.69 -4.24
C LEU A 142 -27.41 5.82 -5.68
N GLU A 143 -27.99 5.07 -6.61
CA GLU A 143 -27.74 5.15 -8.04
C GLU A 143 -28.10 6.54 -8.58
N CYS A 144 -29.34 7.01 -8.32
CA CYS A 144 -29.80 8.35 -8.73
C CYS A 144 -28.92 9.46 -8.14
N THR A 145 -28.50 9.32 -6.88
CA THR A 145 -27.59 10.28 -6.24
C THR A 145 -26.22 10.30 -6.92
N THR A 146 -25.71 9.13 -7.28
CA THR A 146 -24.43 8.98 -7.98
C THR A 146 -24.49 9.60 -9.38
N GLU A 147 -25.56 9.35 -10.14
CA GLU A 147 -25.80 9.98 -11.44
C GLU A 147 -25.84 11.51 -11.33
N LYS A 148 -26.67 12.03 -10.43
CA LYS A 148 -26.78 13.47 -10.21
C LYS A 148 -25.45 14.08 -9.76
N ASN A 149 -24.68 13.39 -8.91
CA ASN A 149 -23.35 13.84 -8.51
C ASN A 149 -22.45 14.02 -9.73
N VAL A 150 -22.32 13.01 -10.60
CA VAL A 150 -21.50 13.10 -11.82
C VAL A 150 -21.92 14.29 -12.68
N LEU A 151 -23.21 14.51 -12.88
CA LEU A 151 -23.72 15.65 -13.65
C LEU A 151 -23.43 17.00 -12.98
N THR A 152 -23.52 17.07 -11.65
CA THR A 152 -23.14 18.26 -10.88
C THR A 152 -21.66 18.56 -11.02
N GLN A 153 -20.79 17.55 -10.96
CA GLN A 153 -19.35 17.76 -11.13
C GLN A 153 -18.99 18.19 -12.56
N ILE A 154 -19.74 17.73 -13.58
CA ILE A 154 -19.63 18.25 -14.95
C ILE A 154 -20.02 19.73 -15.02
N LYS A 155 -21.05 20.16 -14.30
CA LYS A 155 -21.41 21.58 -14.21
C LYS A 155 -20.29 22.38 -13.54
N ASN A 156 -19.72 21.86 -12.45
CA ASN A 156 -18.62 22.51 -11.75
C ASN A 156 -17.38 22.65 -12.63
N LEU A 157 -17.02 21.61 -13.39
CA LEU A 157 -15.94 21.67 -14.39
C LEU A 157 -16.08 22.86 -15.35
N LYS A 158 -17.30 23.15 -15.80
CA LYS A 158 -17.59 24.25 -16.73
C LYS A 158 -17.46 25.64 -16.10
N THR A 159 -17.17 25.74 -14.81
CA THR A 159 -16.86 27.02 -14.14
C THR A 159 -15.36 27.34 -14.14
N HIS A 160 -14.49 26.37 -14.47
CA HIS A 160 -13.04 26.55 -14.44
C HIS A 160 -12.55 27.31 -15.68
N PRO A 161 -11.76 28.39 -15.54
CA PRO A 161 -11.31 29.21 -16.67
C PRO A 161 -10.61 28.43 -17.77
N ALA A 162 -9.72 27.49 -17.41
CA ALA A 162 -9.02 26.65 -18.38
C ALA A 162 -9.96 25.76 -19.20
N VAL A 163 -11.09 25.33 -18.62
CA VAL A 163 -12.09 24.52 -19.29
C VAL A 163 -12.97 25.38 -20.21
N ILE A 164 -13.40 26.55 -19.73
CA ILE A 164 -14.24 27.48 -20.51
C ILE A 164 -13.55 27.82 -21.84
N GLU A 165 -12.28 28.21 -21.79
CA GLU A 165 -11.50 28.57 -22.97
C GLU A 165 -11.43 27.44 -24.02
N GLN A 166 -11.21 26.20 -23.57
CA GLN A 166 -11.09 25.06 -24.49
C GLN A 166 -12.44 24.56 -25.00
N LEU A 167 -13.53 24.74 -24.24
CA LEU A 167 -14.89 24.44 -24.72
C LEU A 167 -15.34 25.44 -25.79
N GLU A 168 -15.04 26.73 -25.64
CA GLU A 168 -15.36 27.75 -26.64
C GLU A 168 -14.63 27.54 -27.97
N THR A 169 -13.46 26.90 -27.92
CA THR A 169 -12.63 26.59 -29.10
C THR A 169 -12.83 25.18 -29.65
N ASP A 170 -13.82 24.43 -29.15
CA ASP A 170 -14.11 23.04 -29.55
C ASP A 170 -12.90 22.07 -29.39
N LYS A 171 -11.98 22.35 -28.45
CA LYS A 171 -10.75 21.56 -28.24
C LYS A 171 -10.85 20.54 -27.09
N LEU A 172 -11.91 20.60 -26.30
CA LEU A 172 -12.08 19.80 -25.10
C LEU A 172 -13.48 19.16 -25.07
N SER A 173 -13.54 17.87 -24.73
CA SER A 173 -14.78 17.13 -24.50
C SER A 173 -14.92 16.73 -23.03
N ILE A 174 -16.14 16.72 -22.50
CA ILE A 174 -16.42 16.30 -21.11
C ILE A 174 -17.43 15.16 -21.12
N HIS A 175 -17.09 14.09 -20.40
CA HIS A 175 -17.87 12.85 -20.31
C HIS A 175 -18.20 12.50 -18.86
N GLY A 176 -19.42 12.02 -18.62
CA GLY A 176 -19.86 11.52 -17.32
C GLY A 176 -20.00 10.01 -17.36
N TRP A 177 -19.30 9.31 -16.48
CA TRP A 177 -19.28 7.85 -16.40
C TRP A 177 -19.71 7.36 -15.02
N ILE A 178 -20.26 6.15 -14.98
CA ILE A 178 -20.55 5.40 -13.75
C ILE A 178 -20.01 3.98 -13.94
N TYR A 179 -19.09 3.59 -13.07
CA TYR A 179 -18.61 2.22 -12.99
C TYR A 179 -19.50 1.36 -12.08
N GLU A 180 -20.11 0.32 -12.64
CA GLU A 180 -20.87 -0.67 -11.89
C GLU A 180 -19.97 -1.84 -11.50
N PHE A 181 -19.60 -1.93 -10.22
CA PHE A 181 -18.73 -3.00 -9.71
C PHE A 181 -19.32 -4.40 -9.89
N GLU A 182 -20.64 -4.51 -9.77
CA GLU A 182 -21.37 -5.78 -9.79
C GLU A 182 -21.35 -6.42 -11.18
N THR A 183 -21.33 -5.61 -12.23
CA THR A 183 -21.49 -6.04 -13.62
C THR A 183 -20.22 -5.83 -14.45
N GLY A 184 -19.27 -5.03 -13.95
CA GLY A 184 -18.08 -4.64 -14.69
C GLY A 184 -18.37 -3.64 -15.81
N ARG A 185 -19.55 -3.01 -15.81
CA ARG A 185 -19.98 -2.10 -16.88
C ARG A 185 -19.61 -0.66 -16.56
N ILE A 186 -19.41 0.10 -17.63
CA ILE A 186 -19.41 1.56 -17.57
C ILE A 186 -20.71 2.03 -18.21
N LEU A 187 -21.48 2.81 -17.46
CA LEU A 187 -22.57 3.60 -17.99
C LEU A 187 -22.03 4.99 -18.30
N ALA A 188 -22.26 5.48 -19.51
CA ALA A 188 -21.85 6.80 -19.93
C ALA A 188 -23.08 7.67 -20.18
N HIS A 189 -22.98 8.93 -19.78
CA HIS A 189 -24.06 9.90 -19.91
C HIS A 189 -24.23 10.31 -21.39
N ASP A 190 -25.37 9.95 -21.96
CA ASP A 190 -25.81 10.43 -23.26
C ASP A 190 -26.49 11.80 -23.12
N GLN A 191 -25.92 12.81 -23.77
CA GLN A 191 -26.46 14.17 -23.74
C GLN A 191 -27.80 14.28 -24.47
N SER A 192 -28.08 13.41 -25.45
CA SER A 192 -29.31 13.52 -26.25
C SER A 192 -30.54 13.03 -25.49
N THR A 193 -30.40 11.94 -24.74
CA THR A 193 -31.47 11.37 -23.90
C THR A 193 -31.42 11.84 -22.46
N SER A 194 -30.31 12.48 -22.03
CA SER A 194 -30.04 12.81 -20.62
C SER A 194 -30.07 11.59 -19.70
N GLN A 195 -29.66 10.42 -20.20
CA GLN A 195 -29.63 9.16 -19.47
C GLN A 195 -28.21 8.59 -19.42
N PHE A 196 -27.92 7.81 -18.38
CA PHE A 196 -26.74 6.96 -18.33
C PHE A 196 -27.06 5.64 -19.02
N LEU A 197 -26.34 5.35 -20.10
CA LEU A 197 -26.53 4.14 -20.90
C LEU A 197 -25.23 3.32 -20.89
N PRO A 198 -25.28 1.97 -20.96
CA PRO A 198 -24.08 1.17 -21.17
C PRO A 198 -23.26 1.73 -22.33
N ILE A 199 -21.95 1.88 -22.13
CA ILE A 199 -21.08 2.56 -23.08
C ILE A 199 -21.11 1.91 -24.48
N GLU A 200 -21.45 0.62 -24.56
CA GLU A 200 -21.65 -0.13 -25.82
C GLU A 200 -22.88 0.31 -26.62
N GLN A 201 -23.86 0.91 -25.95
CA GLN A 201 -25.11 1.37 -26.53
C GLN A 201 -25.04 2.84 -26.98
N LEU A 202 -23.97 3.55 -26.62
CA LEU A 202 -23.73 4.88 -27.15
C LEU A 202 -23.52 4.79 -28.66
N ASN A 203 -24.53 5.23 -29.40
CA ASN A 203 -24.60 5.03 -30.83
C ASN A 203 -23.55 5.90 -31.54
N HIS A 204 -22.41 5.31 -31.92
CA HIS A 204 -21.29 6.00 -32.57
C HIS A 204 -21.65 6.75 -33.85
N SER A 205 -22.82 6.47 -34.43
CA SER A 205 -23.33 7.09 -35.67
C SER A 205 -24.27 8.29 -35.44
N LEU A 206 -24.70 8.57 -34.20
CA LEU A 206 -25.67 9.65 -33.88
C LEU A 206 -25.15 10.68 -32.86
N VAL A 207 -24.00 10.44 -32.25
CA VAL A 207 -23.30 11.49 -31.49
C VAL A 207 -22.60 12.38 -32.52
N PRO A 208 -22.86 13.71 -32.56
CA PRO A 208 -22.12 14.60 -33.46
C PRO A 208 -20.63 14.35 -33.25
N SER A 209 -19.86 14.27 -34.35
CA SER A 209 -18.47 13.79 -34.41
C SER A 209 -17.44 14.57 -33.55
N LYS A 210 -17.90 15.43 -32.64
CA LYS A 210 -17.12 16.36 -31.83
C LYS A 210 -16.90 15.93 -30.38
N ALA A 211 -17.71 15.00 -29.83
CA ALA A 211 -17.51 14.45 -28.49
C ALA A 211 -16.96 13.02 -28.55
N LEU A 212 -15.91 12.81 -29.35
CA LEU A 212 -15.29 11.50 -29.47
C LEU A 212 -14.65 11.17 -28.13
N LEU A 213 -15.24 10.24 -27.39
CA LEU A 213 -14.46 9.43 -26.47
C LEU A 213 -13.34 8.81 -27.29
N THR A 214 -12.08 9.00 -26.91
CA THR A 214 -10.93 8.44 -27.63
C THR A 214 -11.16 6.95 -27.80
N SER A 215 -10.96 6.44 -29.02
CA SER A 215 -11.16 5.02 -29.33
C SER A 215 -10.44 4.13 -28.32
N LYS A 216 -9.26 4.58 -27.84
CA LYS A 216 -8.48 3.91 -26.80
C LYS A 216 -9.22 3.69 -25.48
N LEU A 217 -9.91 4.70 -24.93
CA LEU A 217 -10.63 4.54 -23.66
C LEU A 217 -11.85 3.64 -23.82
N LEU A 218 -12.56 3.79 -24.93
CA LEU A 218 -13.69 2.92 -25.25
C LEU A 218 -13.22 1.47 -25.41
N ASP A 219 -12.26 1.23 -26.30
CA ASP A 219 -11.69 -0.09 -26.56
C ASP A 219 -11.19 -0.73 -25.26
N GLY A 220 -10.58 0.07 -24.39
CA GLY A 220 -10.10 -0.37 -23.09
C GLY A 220 -11.20 -0.79 -22.13
N VAL A 221 -12.29 -0.01 -22.02
CA VAL A 221 -13.47 -0.39 -21.22
C VAL A 221 -14.14 -1.66 -21.77
N LEU A 222 -14.28 -1.76 -23.08
CA LEU A 222 -14.81 -2.95 -23.75
C LEU A 222 -13.91 -4.18 -23.50
N HIS A 223 -12.60 -3.99 -23.57
CA HIS A 223 -11.62 -5.02 -23.27
C HIS A 223 -11.73 -5.48 -21.81
N PHE A 224 -11.76 -4.54 -20.87
CA PHE A 224 -11.89 -4.83 -19.45
C PHE A 224 -13.13 -5.69 -19.19
N ARG A 225 -14.30 -5.25 -19.67
CA ARG A 225 -15.56 -5.98 -19.48
C ARG A 225 -15.53 -7.38 -20.10
N LYS A 226 -14.96 -7.52 -21.30
CA LYS A 226 -14.94 -8.79 -22.04
C LYS A 226 -13.89 -9.77 -21.52
N ASN A 227 -12.72 -9.30 -21.11
CA ASN A 227 -11.53 -10.13 -20.87
C ASN A 227 -11.03 -10.10 -19.42
N ASP A 228 -11.00 -8.94 -18.77
CA ASP A 228 -10.37 -8.79 -17.45
C ASP A 228 -11.36 -9.00 -16.31
N PHE A 229 -12.56 -8.42 -16.41
CA PHE A 229 -13.62 -8.57 -15.42
C PHE A 229 -14.00 -10.05 -15.16
N PRO A 230 -14.21 -10.90 -16.19
CA PRO A 230 -14.56 -12.31 -15.95
C PRO A 230 -13.49 -13.08 -15.15
N LYS A 231 -12.21 -12.75 -15.33
CA LYS A 231 -11.09 -13.39 -14.60
C LYS A 231 -11.07 -13.02 -13.12
N LYS A 232 -11.69 -11.89 -12.74
CA LYS A 232 -11.74 -11.35 -11.37
C LYS A 232 -13.17 -11.30 -10.82
N LYS A 233 -14.11 -12.04 -11.41
CA LYS A 233 -15.54 -11.98 -11.05
C LYS A 233 -15.78 -12.29 -9.58
N GLU A 234 -15.15 -13.34 -9.04
CA GLU A 234 -15.26 -13.71 -7.62
C GLU A 234 -14.75 -12.61 -6.69
N LEU A 235 -13.63 -11.97 -7.06
CA LEU A 235 -13.10 -10.81 -6.33
C LEU A 235 -14.13 -9.67 -6.33
N PHE A 236 -14.63 -9.24 -7.49
CA PHE A 236 -15.62 -8.15 -7.56
C PHE A 236 -16.91 -8.47 -6.80
N GLN A 237 -17.37 -9.72 -6.81
CA GLN A 237 -18.50 -10.17 -6.00
C GLN A 237 -18.23 -10.04 -4.50
N SER A 238 -17.03 -10.39 -4.04
CA SER A 238 -16.64 -10.20 -2.64
C SER A 238 -16.59 -8.72 -2.24
N LEU A 239 -16.09 -7.85 -3.14
CA LEU A 239 -15.99 -6.40 -2.93
C LEU A 239 -17.33 -5.67 -2.93
N ALA A 240 -18.40 -6.30 -3.42
CA ALA A 240 -19.75 -5.76 -3.33
C ALA A 240 -20.25 -5.67 -1.87
N GLN A 241 -19.69 -6.49 -0.97
CA GLN A 241 -20.05 -6.51 0.45
C GLN A 241 -19.31 -5.46 1.30
N GLY A 242 -18.21 -4.90 0.79
CA GLY A 242 -17.42 -3.91 1.52
C GLY A 242 -16.00 -3.80 0.99
N GLN A 243 -15.26 -2.81 1.48
CA GLN A 243 -13.85 -2.62 1.16
C GLN A 243 -13.01 -2.64 2.43
N HIS A 244 -11.84 -3.27 2.36
CA HIS A 244 -10.88 -3.35 3.47
C HIS A 244 -9.46 -3.09 2.94
N PRO A 245 -9.19 -1.85 2.49
CA PRO A 245 -7.89 -1.50 1.92
C PRO A 245 -6.78 -1.65 2.97
N LYS A 246 -5.62 -2.07 2.48
CA LYS A 246 -4.41 -2.27 3.28
C LYS A 246 -3.80 -0.95 3.75
N ALA A 247 -3.94 0.10 2.94
CA ALA A 247 -3.35 1.41 3.17
C ALA A 247 -4.14 2.53 2.47
N LEU A 248 -3.97 3.75 2.96
CA LEU A 248 -4.23 4.98 2.21
C LEU A 248 -2.94 5.43 1.51
N LEU A 249 -3.00 5.66 0.20
CA LEU A 249 -1.86 6.10 -0.59
C LEU A 249 -2.14 7.45 -1.26
N PHE A 250 -1.33 8.44 -0.95
CA PHE A 250 -1.24 9.70 -1.68
C PHE A 250 -0.19 9.60 -2.79
N SER A 251 -0.59 9.87 -4.02
CA SER A 251 0.32 9.90 -5.17
C SER A 251 0.02 11.07 -6.10
N CYS A 252 0.97 11.41 -6.98
CA CYS A 252 0.76 12.50 -7.90
C CYS A 252 -0.27 12.12 -8.95
N SER A 253 -1.02 13.07 -9.51
CA SER A 253 -1.90 12.86 -10.66
C SER A 253 -1.18 12.51 -11.97
N ASP A 254 0.14 12.64 -11.99
CA ASP A 254 1.02 12.32 -13.12
C ASP A 254 0.68 10.96 -13.75
N SER A 255 0.42 10.96 -15.06
CA SER A 255 -0.05 9.78 -15.79
C SER A 255 0.95 8.61 -15.79
N ARG A 256 2.23 8.86 -15.51
CA ARG A 256 3.27 7.83 -15.44
C ARG A 256 3.24 7.04 -14.13
N VAL A 257 2.57 7.58 -13.11
CA VAL A 257 2.40 6.92 -11.81
C VAL A 257 1.09 6.14 -11.82
N ILE A 258 1.16 4.82 -11.63
CA ILE A 258 -0.01 3.97 -11.44
C ILE A 258 0.19 3.21 -10.13
N PRO A 259 -0.43 3.65 -9.02
CA PRO A 259 -0.21 3.04 -7.71
C PRO A 259 -0.40 1.54 -7.72
N SER A 260 -1.49 1.04 -8.29
CA SER A 260 -1.80 -0.39 -8.34
C SER A 260 -0.81 -1.24 -9.13
N LEU A 261 -0.13 -0.64 -10.12
CA LEU A 261 0.93 -1.32 -10.87
C LEU A 261 2.22 -1.38 -10.05
N ILE A 262 2.58 -0.28 -9.39
CA ILE A 262 3.81 -0.16 -8.59
C ILE A 262 3.74 -1.10 -7.37
N THR A 263 2.58 -1.20 -6.74
CA THR A 263 2.37 -2.03 -5.54
C THR A 263 1.80 -3.41 -5.85
N ASP A 264 1.58 -3.74 -7.13
CA ASP A 264 0.95 -4.99 -7.59
C ASP A 264 -0.28 -5.38 -6.73
N THR A 265 -1.25 -4.47 -6.66
CA THR A 265 -2.44 -4.60 -5.83
C THR A 265 -3.70 -4.76 -6.64
N ASP A 266 -4.61 -5.57 -6.13
CA ASP A 266 -5.92 -5.79 -6.71
C ASP A 266 -6.96 -4.73 -6.28
N PRO A 267 -8.10 -4.63 -7.00
CA PRO A 267 -9.25 -3.87 -6.52
C PRO A 267 -9.61 -4.24 -5.07
N GLY A 268 -9.90 -3.24 -4.26
CA GLY A 268 -10.21 -3.37 -2.84
C GLY A 268 -9.01 -3.27 -1.90
N GLU A 269 -7.77 -3.28 -2.41
CA GLU A 269 -6.58 -3.38 -1.56
C GLU A 269 -5.91 -2.04 -1.24
N LEU A 270 -6.15 -0.97 -2.01
CA LEU A 270 -5.58 0.37 -1.77
C LEU A 270 -6.63 1.46 -1.89
N PHE A 271 -6.79 2.26 -0.86
CA PHE A 271 -7.55 3.52 -0.93
C PHE A 271 -6.59 4.61 -1.41
N VAL A 272 -6.91 5.29 -2.51
CA VAL A 272 -5.93 6.13 -3.22
C VAL A 272 -6.44 7.53 -3.42
N THR A 273 -5.67 8.52 -2.95
CA THR A 273 -5.88 9.93 -3.27
C THR A 273 -4.80 10.37 -4.26
N ARG A 274 -5.21 11.06 -5.33
CA ARG A 274 -4.28 11.56 -6.37
C ARG A 274 -4.53 13.03 -6.64
N ASN A 275 -3.50 13.84 -6.49
CA ASN A 275 -3.53 15.27 -6.79
C ASN A 275 -2.19 15.75 -7.38
N VAL A 276 -2.14 17.00 -7.84
CA VAL A 276 -0.92 17.62 -8.35
C VAL A 276 0.10 17.73 -7.22
N GLY A 277 1.25 17.06 -7.37
CA GLY A 277 2.33 17.10 -6.38
C GLY A 277 2.19 16.19 -5.17
N ASN A 278 1.23 15.25 -5.13
CA ASN A 278 1.01 14.31 -4.01
C ASN A 278 0.95 15.00 -2.64
N LEU A 279 0.28 16.16 -2.61
CA LEU A 279 0.22 17.02 -1.43
C LEU A 279 -0.86 16.57 -0.47
N VAL A 280 -0.59 16.78 0.81
CA VAL A 280 -1.57 16.69 1.89
C VAL A 280 -1.50 18.02 2.63
N PRO A 281 -2.51 18.89 2.50
CA PRO A 281 -2.58 20.10 3.31
C PRO A 281 -2.47 19.77 4.80
N PHE A 282 -1.81 20.64 5.56
CA PHE A 282 -1.93 20.59 7.01
C PHE A 282 -3.41 20.80 7.41
N TYR A 283 -3.80 20.18 8.51
CA TYR A 283 -5.19 20.20 8.93
C TYR A 283 -5.64 21.60 9.33
N THR A 284 -6.74 22.05 8.75
CA THR A 284 -7.40 23.33 9.06
C THR A 284 -8.91 23.13 9.08
N SER A 285 -9.66 24.18 9.42
CA SER A 285 -11.12 24.18 9.28
C SER A 285 -11.60 24.31 7.83
N ILE A 286 -10.70 24.57 6.86
CA ILE A 286 -11.05 24.67 5.45
C ILE A 286 -11.29 23.25 4.91
N PRO A 287 -12.47 22.95 4.35
CA PRO A 287 -12.75 21.62 3.80
C PRO A 287 -11.79 21.24 2.68
N SER A 288 -11.30 20.01 2.68
CA SER A 288 -10.49 19.48 1.59
C SER A 288 -10.75 17.99 1.37
N GLY A 289 -10.65 17.55 0.11
CA GLY A 289 -10.81 16.14 -0.24
C GLY A 289 -9.71 15.26 0.38
N GLU A 290 -8.52 15.83 0.63
CA GLU A 290 -7.41 15.17 1.30
C GLU A 290 -7.73 14.91 2.78
N ALA A 291 -8.25 15.90 3.52
CA ALA A 291 -8.65 15.70 4.92
C ALA A 291 -9.80 14.68 5.05
N ALA A 292 -10.80 14.76 4.17
CA ALA A 292 -11.89 13.78 4.11
C ALA A 292 -11.35 12.36 3.80
N ALA A 293 -10.38 12.23 2.91
CA ALA A 293 -9.75 10.94 2.59
C ALA A 293 -8.99 10.36 3.80
N VAL A 294 -8.25 11.18 4.54
CA VAL A 294 -7.55 10.76 5.77
C VAL A 294 -8.55 10.29 6.82
N GLU A 295 -9.55 11.10 7.14
CA GLU A 295 -10.57 10.76 8.15
C GLU A 295 -11.32 9.49 7.77
N TYR A 296 -11.80 9.38 6.53
CA TYR A 296 -12.53 8.20 6.09
C TYR A 296 -11.66 6.93 6.11
N ALA A 297 -10.44 7.00 5.61
CA ALA A 297 -9.56 5.83 5.58
C ALA A 297 -9.20 5.35 6.99
N VAL A 298 -8.91 6.27 7.91
CA VAL A 298 -8.45 5.95 9.26
C VAL A 298 -9.60 5.53 10.17
N ASP A 299 -10.72 6.27 10.16
CA ASP A 299 -11.80 6.09 11.13
C ASP A 299 -12.91 5.15 10.65
N VAL A 300 -13.14 5.05 9.33
CA VAL A 300 -14.15 4.16 8.74
C VAL A 300 -13.53 2.86 8.24
N LEU A 301 -12.46 2.96 7.44
CA LEU A 301 -11.84 1.77 6.82
C LEU A 301 -10.81 1.09 7.72
N GLY A 302 -10.36 1.77 8.79
CA GLY A 302 -9.41 1.23 9.75
C GLY A 302 -8.04 0.96 9.17
N VAL A 303 -7.60 1.74 8.17
CA VAL A 303 -6.25 1.58 7.60
C VAL A 303 -5.19 1.84 8.66
N GLN A 304 -4.13 1.03 8.63
CA GLN A 304 -3.00 1.11 9.58
C GLN A 304 -1.75 1.71 8.96
N ASP A 305 -1.74 1.91 7.65
CA ASP A 305 -0.61 2.42 6.88
C ASP A 305 -1.08 3.60 6.01
N ILE A 306 -0.43 4.76 6.12
CA ILE A 306 -0.58 5.88 5.18
C ILE A 306 0.74 6.10 4.47
N ILE A 307 0.70 6.11 3.14
CA ILE A 307 1.87 6.26 2.29
C ILE A 307 1.76 7.57 1.52
N VAL A 308 2.80 8.41 1.56
CA VAL A 308 2.99 9.51 0.61
C VAL A 308 4.06 9.09 -0.39
N CYS A 309 3.66 8.93 -1.65
CA CYS A 309 4.51 8.52 -2.74
C CYS A 309 4.71 9.68 -3.74
N GLY A 310 5.88 10.31 -3.68
CA GLY A 310 6.33 11.23 -4.72
C GLY A 310 7.14 10.51 -5.79
N HIS A 311 7.56 11.23 -6.83
CA HIS A 311 8.26 10.61 -7.95
C HIS A 311 9.24 11.56 -8.64
N SER A 312 10.27 10.99 -9.26
CA SER A 312 11.20 11.69 -10.15
C SER A 312 10.44 12.43 -11.28
N HIS A 313 11.01 13.55 -11.75
CA HIS A 313 10.43 14.37 -12.82
C HIS A 313 9.01 14.89 -12.57
N CYS A 314 8.64 15.12 -11.30
CA CYS A 314 7.33 15.66 -10.93
C CYS A 314 7.10 17.06 -11.48
N GLY A 315 6.11 17.22 -12.35
CA GLY A 315 5.76 18.52 -12.96
C GLY A 315 5.34 19.57 -11.93
N ALA A 316 4.66 19.17 -10.87
CA ALA A 316 4.28 20.06 -9.77
C ALA A 316 5.51 20.62 -9.04
N MET A 317 6.50 19.78 -8.76
CA MET A 317 7.73 20.22 -8.07
C MET A 317 8.63 21.05 -8.98
N LYS A 318 8.59 20.81 -10.31
CA LYS A 318 9.20 21.73 -11.29
C LYS A 318 8.53 23.10 -11.24
N GLY A 319 7.20 23.14 -11.27
CA GLY A 319 6.43 24.38 -11.16
C GLY A 319 6.68 25.09 -9.82
N LEU A 320 6.79 24.37 -8.71
CA LEU A 320 7.12 24.95 -7.40
C LEU A 320 8.43 25.75 -7.43
N MET A 321 9.41 25.28 -8.19
CA MET A 321 10.73 25.92 -8.34
C MET A 321 10.74 27.07 -9.36
N ASP A 322 9.65 27.24 -10.10
CA ASP A 322 9.51 28.27 -11.15
C ASP A 322 8.96 29.58 -10.55
N PRO A 323 9.72 30.70 -10.60
CA PRO A 323 9.27 31.99 -10.09
C PRO A 323 8.08 32.59 -10.85
N ASP A 324 7.82 32.16 -12.09
CA ASP A 324 6.74 32.68 -12.93
C ASP A 324 5.46 31.83 -12.89
N LEU A 325 5.43 30.77 -12.07
CA LEU A 325 4.29 29.84 -11.96
C LEU A 325 2.95 30.55 -11.76
N GLU A 326 2.89 31.56 -10.89
CA GLU A 326 1.65 32.27 -10.55
C GLU A 326 1.05 33.04 -11.73
N LYS A 327 1.88 33.47 -12.69
CA LYS A 327 1.42 34.19 -13.88
C LYS A 327 0.80 33.22 -14.89
N GLU A 328 1.43 32.06 -15.08
CA GLU A 328 1.04 31.09 -16.11
C GLU A 328 -0.07 30.15 -15.63
N LEU A 329 0.03 29.70 -14.38
CA LEU A 329 -0.79 28.66 -13.76
C LEU A 329 -1.24 29.08 -12.34
N PRO A 330 -2.09 30.11 -12.19
CA PRO A 330 -2.51 30.63 -10.89
C PRO A 330 -3.21 29.60 -9.98
N ALA A 331 -4.02 28.69 -10.52
CA ALA A 331 -4.67 27.66 -9.70
C ALA A 331 -3.65 26.63 -9.20
N VAL A 332 -2.68 26.26 -10.03
CA VAL A 332 -1.54 25.43 -9.61
C VAL A 332 -0.70 26.15 -8.55
N ALA A 333 -0.37 27.42 -8.75
CA ALA A 333 0.40 28.22 -7.80
C ALA A 333 -0.29 28.35 -6.43
N SER A 334 -1.60 28.59 -6.45
CA SER A 334 -2.45 28.64 -5.25
C SER A 334 -2.41 27.31 -4.50
N TRP A 335 -2.56 26.18 -5.20
CA TRP A 335 -2.47 24.85 -4.59
C TRP A 335 -1.08 24.53 -4.04
N LEU A 336 -0.02 24.90 -4.74
CA LEU A 336 1.36 24.62 -4.32
C LEU A 336 1.81 25.44 -3.11
N ILE A 337 0.96 26.31 -2.55
CA ILE A 337 1.22 26.96 -1.26
C ILE A 337 1.53 25.94 -0.15
N TYR A 338 0.90 24.76 -0.19
CA TYR A 338 1.14 23.66 0.77
C TYR A 338 2.51 22.97 0.59
N ALA A 339 3.22 23.26 -0.50
CA ALA A 339 4.58 22.78 -0.78
C ALA A 339 5.63 23.90 -0.73
N LYS A 340 5.25 25.19 -0.72
CA LYS A 340 6.19 26.33 -0.61
C LYS A 340 7.20 26.19 0.55
N PRO A 341 6.83 25.72 1.76
CA PRO A 341 7.79 25.52 2.84
C PRO A 341 8.95 24.55 2.51
N THR A 342 8.79 23.67 1.52
CA THR A 342 9.85 22.76 1.05
C THR A 342 11.08 23.53 0.57
N LEU A 343 10.90 24.61 -0.20
CA LEU A 343 12.02 25.40 -0.71
C LEU A 343 12.79 26.09 0.42
N GLU A 344 12.08 26.64 1.39
CA GLU A 344 12.68 27.30 2.56
C GLU A 344 13.41 26.29 3.48
N ARG A 345 12.92 25.05 3.57
CA ARG A 345 13.62 23.97 4.28
C ARG A 345 14.93 23.60 3.62
N LEU A 346 14.92 23.45 2.29
CA LEU A 346 16.13 23.11 1.54
C LEU A 346 17.19 24.21 1.65
N LYS A 347 16.80 25.48 1.48
CA LYS A 347 17.70 26.63 1.65
C LYS A 347 18.38 26.64 3.01
N ARG A 348 17.66 26.28 4.09
CA ARG A 348 18.23 26.20 5.44
C ARG A 348 19.10 24.96 5.66
N LYS A 349 18.72 23.82 5.08
CA LYS A 349 19.43 22.54 5.24
C LYS A 349 20.74 22.50 4.44
N PHE A 350 20.77 23.22 3.32
CA PHE A 350 21.83 23.22 2.34
C PHE A 350 22.14 24.67 1.89
N PRO A 351 22.54 25.57 2.81
CA PRO A 351 22.74 27.00 2.53
C PRO A 351 23.85 27.27 1.50
N GLU A 352 24.75 26.31 1.28
CA GLU A 352 25.82 26.37 0.29
C GLU A 352 25.35 26.20 -1.15
N TYR A 353 24.12 25.70 -1.38
CA TYR A 353 23.55 25.53 -2.70
C TYR A 353 22.55 26.64 -3.02
N THR A 354 22.76 27.35 -4.12
CA THR A 354 21.85 28.39 -4.60
C THR A 354 20.62 27.81 -5.29
N GLU A 355 20.75 26.62 -5.87
CA GLU A 355 19.69 25.86 -6.51
C GLU A 355 19.72 24.41 -6.02
N HIS A 356 18.54 23.84 -5.78
CA HIS A 356 18.42 22.44 -5.37
C HIS A 356 17.89 21.60 -6.54
N SER A 357 18.34 20.35 -6.63
CA SER A 357 17.84 19.45 -7.66
C SER A 357 16.35 19.15 -7.46
N LEU A 358 15.63 18.86 -8.56
CA LEU A 358 14.23 18.44 -8.52
C LEU A 358 14.01 17.20 -7.64
N VAL A 359 14.98 16.28 -7.62
CA VAL A 359 14.94 15.07 -6.78
C VAL A 359 14.98 15.46 -5.29
N CYS A 360 15.87 16.38 -4.91
CA CYS A 360 15.95 16.90 -3.55
C CYS A 360 14.64 17.61 -3.15
N THR A 361 14.11 18.48 -4.01
CA THR A 361 12.81 19.17 -3.81
C THR A 361 11.68 18.17 -3.62
N THR A 362 11.62 17.13 -4.45
CA THR A 362 10.55 16.13 -4.35
C THR A 362 10.66 15.31 -3.07
N LYS A 363 11.87 14.85 -2.70
CA LYS A 363 12.11 14.10 -1.46
C LYS A 363 11.74 14.93 -0.22
N GLU A 364 12.15 16.20 -0.17
CA GLU A 364 11.82 17.09 0.95
C GLU A 364 10.32 17.43 0.97
N ASN A 365 9.67 17.56 -0.19
CA ASN A 365 8.21 17.70 -0.27
C ASN A 365 7.50 16.50 0.35
N ILE A 366 7.90 15.26 0.03
CA ILE A 366 7.31 14.06 0.63
C ILE A 366 7.39 14.12 2.15
N LEU A 367 8.54 14.50 2.72
CA LEU A 367 8.71 14.62 4.17
C LEU A 367 7.82 15.71 4.78
N LEU A 368 7.70 16.86 4.11
CA LEU A 368 6.75 17.91 4.52
C LEU A 368 5.30 17.38 4.54
N GLN A 369 4.89 16.59 3.55
CA GLN A 369 3.54 16.03 3.52
C GLN A 369 3.31 14.98 4.62
N ILE A 370 4.34 14.22 5.02
CA ILE A 370 4.28 13.33 6.19
C ILE A 370 4.06 14.14 7.47
N GLU A 371 4.76 15.28 7.62
CA GLU A 371 4.54 16.16 8.77
C GLU A 371 3.15 16.81 8.75
N ASN A 372 2.66 17.22 7.57
CA ASN A 372 1.30 17.73 7.43
C ASN A 372 0.27 16.67 7.86
N LEU A 373 0.44 15.40 7.46
CA LEU A 373 -0.42 14.30 7.91
C LEU A 373 -0.49 14.19 9.44
N GLN A 374 0.63 14.44 10.14
CA GLN A 374 0.68 14.41 11.61
C GLN A 374 -0.13 15.52 12.29
N THR A 375 -0.67 16.48 11.54
CA THR A 375 -1.59 17.51 12.06
C THR A 375 -3.06 17.09 12.02
N HIS A 376 -3.41 16.01 11.31
CA HIS A 376 -4.80 15.56 11.16
C HIS A 376 -5.28 14.85 12.43
N PRO A 377 -6.48 15.17 12.97
CA PRO A 377 -6.96 14.62 14.25
C PRO A 377 -6.99 13.09 14.30
N ALA A 378 -7.48 12.43 13.24
CA ALA A 378 -7.53 10.97 13.15
C ALA A 378 -6.13 10.35 13.19
N VAL A 379 -5.16 10.97 12.53
CA VAL A 379 -3.76 10.55 12.49
C VAL A 379 -3.09 10.73 13.84
N ILE A 380 -3.24 11.90 14.47
CA ILE A 380 -2.69 12.18 15.83
C ILE A 380 -3.14 11.10 16.81
N ARG A 381 -4.45 10.82 16.85
CA ARG A 381 -5.04 9.83 17.75
C ARG A 381 -4.53 8.42 17.52
N LYS A 382 -4.30 8.01 16.26
CA LYS A 382 -3.85 6.65 15.95
C LYS A 382 -2.33 6.47 16.08
N LEU A 383 -1.55 7.50 15.78
CA LEU A 383 -0.10 7.51 16.02
C LEU A 383 0.23 7.39 17.50
N SER A 384 -0.45 8.15 18.37
CA SER A 384 -0.20 8.09 19.83
C SER A 384 -0.48 6.71 20.43
N ASN A 385 -1.40 5.95 19.82
CA ASN A 385 -1.75 4.59 20.21
C ASN A 385 -0.95 3.50 19.46
N LYS A 386 0.03 3.87 18.62
CA LYS A 386 0.79 2.92 17.76
C LYS A 386 -0.11 2.06 16.85
N GLN A 387 -1.24 2.60 16.41
CA GLN A 387 -2.21 1.94 15.54
C GLN A 387 -2.12 2.38 14.08
N LEU A 388 -1.22 3.31 13.77
CA LEU A 388 -1.01 3.85 12.43
C LEU A 388 0.50 4.04 12.21
N GLN A 389 0.94 3.83 10.97
CA GLN A 389 2.30 4.12 10.51
C GLN A 389 2.25 5.03 9.28
N LEU A 390 3.20 5.95 9.20
CA LEU A 390 3.37 6.86 8.06
C LEU A 390 4.63 6.48 7.28
N HIS A 391 4.49 6.35 5.96
CA HIS A 391 5.56 5.90 5.08
C HIS A 391 5.82 6.92 3.98
N ALA A 392 7.08 7.30 3.79
CA ALA A 392 7.52 8.20 2.72
C ALA A 392 8.23 7.40 1.63
N TRP A 393 7.66 7.42 0.43
CA TRP A 393 8.19 6.73 -0.74
C TRP A 393 8.55 7.72 -1.84
N PHE A 394 9.67 7.47 -2.51
CA PHE A 394 10.08 8.18 -3.71
C PHE A 394 10.23 7.19 -4.85
N TYR A 395 9.40 7.32 -5.89
CA TYR A 395 9.47 6.52 -7.09
C TYR A 395 10.43 7.14 -8.11
N ASP A 396 11.59 6.52 -8.29
CA ASP A 396 12.46 6.79 -9.40
C ASP A 396 11.97 6.04 -10.65
N PHE A 397 11.47 6.82 -11.59
CA PHE A 397 10.82 6.34 -12.77
C PHE A 397 11.83 5.79 -13.79
N GLU A 398 13.05 6.36 -13.82
CA GLU A 398 14.10 5.98 -14.78
C GLU A 398 14.74 4.63 -14.45
N SER A 399 14.89 4.34 -13.17
CA SER A 399 15.42 3.06 -12.68
C SER A 399 14.32 2.05 -12.39
N GLY A 400 13.09 2.51 -12.16
CA GLY A 400 11.99 1.70 -11.65
C GLY A 400 12.05 1.49 -10.14
N GLU A 401 13.02 2.11 -9.45
CA GLU A 401 13.25 1.92 -8.04
C GLU A 401 12.26 2.71 -7.17
N ILE A 402 11.86 2.12 -6.05
CA ILE A 402 11.13 2.79 -4.98
C ILE A 402 12.12 2.95 -3.83
N LEU A 403 12.50 4.20 -3.57
CA LEU A 403 13.28 4.53 -2.38
C LEU A 403 12.33 4.77 -1.21
N ILE A 404 12.70 4.29 -0.04
CA ILE A 404 11.88 4.38 1.17
C ILE A 404 12.63 5.19 2.21
N TYR A 405 11.96 6.13 2.86
CA TYR A 405 12.58 6.92 3.92
C TYR A 405 12.81 6.08 5.18
N SER A 406 14.07 5.99 5.61
CA SER A 406 14.45 5.38 6.88
C SER A 406 14.54 6.43 7.98
N GLN A 407 13.82 6.21 9.07
CA GLN A 407 13.91 7.06 10.26
C GLN A 407 15.26 6.91 10.98
N GLU A 408 15.86 5.72 10.91
CA GLU A 408 17.16 5.44 11.52
C GLU A 408 18.28 6.18 10.77
N LYS A 409 18.30 6.05 9.44
CA LYS A 409 19.33 6.69 8.60
C LYS A 409 19.02 8.14 8.25
N LYS A 410 17.80 8.60 8.49
CA LYS A 410 17.28 9.94 8.14
C LYS A 410 17.46 10.29 6.66
N ASP A 411 17.30 9.29 5.80
CA ASP A 411 17.43 9.43 4.35
C ASP A 411 16.55 8.41 3.61
N PHE A 412 16.31 8.66 2.33
CA PHE A 412 15.70 7.71 1.41
C PHE A 412 16.72 6.66 1.00
N ILE A 413 16.49 5.43 1.44
CA ILE A 413 17.34 4.26 1.17
C ILE A 413 16.75 3.40 0.05
N SER A 414 17.58 2.51 -0.50
CA SER A 414 17.14 1.55 -1.52
C SER A 414 16.02 0.65 -0.98
N PHE A 415 15.21 0.10 -1.88
CA PHE A 415 14.18 -0.86 -1.51
C PHE A 415 14.77 -2.05 -0.73
N ASN A 416 15.95 -2.53 -1.15
CA ASN A 416 16.61 -3.68 -0.53
C ASN A 416 17.12 -3.38 0.88
N ASP A 417 17.64 -2.18 1.13
CA ASP A 417 18.06 -1.76 2.45
C ASP A 417 16.84 -1.61 3.37
N ALA A 418 15.73 -1.07 2.85
CA ALA A 418 14.49 -0.96 3.61
C ALA A 418 13.90 -2.33 3.98
N VAL A 419 13.94 -3.30 3.07
CA VAL A 419 13.56 -4.69 3.38
C VAL A 419 14.47 -5.27 4.47
N THR A 420 15.77 -4.95 4.44
CA THR A 420 16.70 -5.40 5.49
C THR A 420 16.34 -4.81 6.86
N GLU A 421 16.06 -3.50 6.92
CA GLU A 421 15.60 -2.84 8.16
C GLU A 421 14.27 -3.45 8.67
N ILE A 422 13.33 -3.74 7.77
CA ILE A 422 12.05 -4.38 8.13
C ILE A 422 12.28 -5.78 8.69
N LEU A 423 13.10 -6.61 8.04
CA LEU A 423 13.38 -7.98 8.49
C LEU A 423 14.12 -8.02 9.84
N LEU A 424 14.83 -6.94 10.19
CA LEU A 424 15.51 -6.78 11.47
C LEU A 424 14.68 -6.03 12.52
N SER A 425 13.45 -5.62 12.19
CA SER A 425 12.57 -4.93 13.13
C SER A 425 12.13 -5.83 14.30
N ASP A 426 11.87 -5.20 15.45
CA ASP A 426 11.42 -5.92 16.66
C ASP A 426 10.15 -6.75 16.42
N GLU A 427 9.25 -6.29 15.57
CA GLU A 427 8.01 -7.00 15.22
C GLU A 427 8.31 -8.30 14.47
N VAL A 428 9.14 -8.24 13.42
CA VAL A 428 9.52 -9.42 12.63
C VAL A 428 10.36 -10.38 13.48
N LEU A 429 11.31 -9.87 14.27
CA LEU A 429 12.11 -10.70 15.17
C LEU A 429 11.25 -11.37 16.25
N THR A 430 10.21 -10.70 16.76
CA THR A 430 9.25 -11.31 17.70
C THR A 430 8.47 -12.44 17.05
N LYS A 431 7.94 -12.22 15.83
CA LYS A 431 7.22 -13.26 15.10
C LYS A 431 8.11 -14.45 14.75
N MET A 432 9.35 -14.18 14.33
CA MET A 432 10.37 -15.22 14.11
C MET A 432 10.62 -16.02 15.40
N ARG A 433 10.83 -15.36 16.55
CA ARG A 433 10.99 -16.04 17.85
C ARG A 433 9.82 -16.96 18.16
N THR A 434 8.59 -16.49 17.98
CA THR A 434 7.39 -17.30 18.21
C THR A 434 7.34 -18.53 17.32
N ILE A 435 7.65 -18.40 16.02
CA ILE A 435 7.72 -19.55 15.09
C ILE A 435 8.75 -20.57 15.58
N VAL A 436 9.94 -20.11 15.93
CA VAL A 436 11.04 -20.96 16.41
C VAL A 436 10.65 -21.68 17.70
N GLU A 437 10.06 -20.97 18.66
CA GLU A 437 9.58 -21.55 19.92
C GLU A 437 8.49 -22.60 19.69
N GLU A 438 7.51 -22.31 18.84
CA GLU A 438 6.44 -23.26 18.52
C GLU A 438 6.98 -24.54 17.87
N GLU A 439 7.84 -24.42 16.86
CA GLU A 439 8.43 -25.59 16.18
C GLU A 439 9.32 -26.40 17.12
N ALA A 440 10.15 -25.73 17.93
CA ALA A 440 10.97 -26.38 18.93
C ALA A 440 10.12 -27.13 19.97
N MET A 441 9.08 -26.48 20.51
CA MET A 441 8.21 -27.10 21.50
C MET A 441 7.38 -28.24 20.92
N ASN A 442 6.94 -28.15 19.66
CA ASN A 442 6.26 -29.24 18.97
C ASN A 442 7.19 -30.45 18.79
N TYR A 443 8.42 -30.22 18.36
CA TYR A 443 9.43 -31.28 18.25
C TYR A 443 9.71 -31.95 19.60
N LEU A 444 9.92 -31.17 20.66
CA LEU A 444 10.20 -31.70 22.00
C LEU A 444 9.02 -32.47 22.59
N LYS A 445 7.77 -32.01 22.36
CA LYS A 445 6.56 -32.73 22.78
C LYS A 445 6.45 -34.10 22.11
N ASN A 446 6.79 -34.19 20.83
CA ASN A 446 6.80 -35.48 20.10
C ASN A 446 7.85 -36.44 20.67
N LEU A 447 8.95 -35.92 21.22
CA LEU A 447 9.96 -36.72 21.91
C LEU A 447 9.57 -37.10 23.35
N ALA A 448 8.57 -36.43 23.95
CA ALA A 448 8.26 -36.55 25.37
C ALA A 448 7.43 -37.81 25.75
N SER A 449 7.21 -38.75 24.82
CA SER A 449 6.50 -40.01 25.09
C SER A 449 7.19 -41.25 24.44
N PRO A 450 8.44 -41.57 24.83
CA PRO A 450 9.16 -42.71 24.26
C PRO A 450 8.53 -44.04 24.69
N GLN A 451 8.42 -44.99 23.74
CA GLN A 451 7.75 -46.28 23.97
C GLN A 451 8.74 -47.43 24.26
N THR A 452 9.99 -47.26 23.83
CA THR A 452 11.06 -48.25 23.98
C THR A 452 12.26 -47.68 24.75
N ALA A 453 13.15 -48.57 25.21
CA ALA A 453 14.39 -48.16 25.87
C ALA A 453 15.36 -47.45 24.91
N ASP A 454 15.33 -47.78 23.63
CA ASP A 454 16.15 -47.14 22.60
C ASP A 454 15.66 -45.73 22.27
N ASP A 455 14.35 -45.51 22.26
CA ASP A 455 13.77 -44.16 22.15
C ASP A 455 14.27 -43.28 23.32
N CYS A 456 14.27 -43.81 24.55
CA CYS A 456 14.82 -43.09 25.70
C CYS A 456 16.31 -42.78 25.58
N ARG A 457 17.12 -43.72 25.05
CA ARG A 457 18.55 -43.48 24.78
C ARG A 457 18.76 -42.31 23.82
N ARG A 458 17.85 -42.10 22.86
CA ARG A 458 17.90 -40.99 21.90
C ARG A 458 17.39 -39.67 22.48
N VAL A 459 16.33 -39.70 23.29
CA VAL A 459 15.67 -38.50 23.82
C VAL A 459 16.44 -37.87 24.99
N MET A 460 17.02 -38.68 25.87
CA MET A 460 17.63 -38.17 27.11
C MET A 460 18.81 -37.20 26.89
N PRO A 461 19.73 -37.44 25.92
CA PRO A 461 20.77 -36.46 25.59
C PRO A 461 20.20 -35.13 25.16
N VAL A 462 19.19 -35.13 24.29
CA VAL A 462 18.48 -33.90 23.86
C VAL A 462 17.91 -33.18 25.08
N LEU A 463 17.18 -33.92 25.93
CA LEU A 463 16.69 -33.58 27.27
C LEU A 463 17.65 -32.74 28.11
N ASN A 464 18.85 -33.29 28.23
CA ASN A 464 19.87 -32.82 29.16
C ASN A 464 20.66 -31.64 28.58
N TYR A 465 21.01 -31.68 27.29
CA TYR A 465 21.87 -30.67 26.68
C TYR A 465 21.10 -29.42 26.26
N ILE A 466 19.83 -29.53 25.92
CA ILE A 466 19.04 -28.38 25.44
C ILE A 466 18.91 -27.28 26.49
N ARG A 467 18.95 -27.63 27.78
CA ARG A 467 18.97 -26.65 28.89
C ARG A 467 20.22 -25.75 28.88
N PHE A 468 21.35 -26.27 28.38
CA PHE A 468 22.64 -25.57 28.41
C PHE A 468 23.02 -24.99 27.05
N LYS A 469 22.76 -25.73 25.97
CA LYS A 469 23.12 -25.36 24.60
C LYS A 469 21.97 -24.74 23.81
N GLY A 470 20.77 -24.66 24.39
CA GLY A 470 19.60 -24.08 23.76
C GLY A 470 19.19 -24.83 22.49
N ILE A 471 18.61 -24.09 21.55
CA ILE A 471 18.02 -24.63 20.32
C ILE A 471 19.05 -25.33 19.42
N SER A 472 20.34 -24.97 19.52
CA SER A 472 21.41 -25.60 18.72
C SER A 472 21.43 -27.13 18.81
N VAL A 473 20.93 -27.72 19.90
CA VAL A 473 20.84 -29.18 20.10
C VAL A 473 19.87 -29.86 19.15
N ILE A 474 18.81 -29.15 18.73
CA ILE A 474 17.72 -29.68 17.90
C ILE A 474 17.60 -28.98 16.55
N TRP A 475 18.51 -28.04 16.25
CA TRP A 475 18.40 -27.13 15.10
C TRP A 475 18.25 -27.87 13.79
N ASP A 476 19.08 -28.89 13.53
CA ASP A 476 19.03 -29.64 12.28
C ASP A 476 17.68 -30.33 12.03
N GLN A 477 16.94 -30.66 13.10
CA GLN A 477 15.64 -31.31 12.99
C GLN A 477 14.50 -30.32 12.79
N ILE A 478 14.63 -29.09 13.31
CA ILE A 478 13.57 -28.07 13.27
C ILE A 478 13.82 -26.97 12.23
N LYS A 479 15.03 -26.86 11.67
CA LYS A 479 15.39 -25.81 10.71
C LYS A 479 14.53 -25.84 9.46
N ALA A 480 14.22 -27.03 8.93
CA ALA A 480 13.40 -27.17 7.72
C ALA A 480 11.96 -26.62 7.90
N PRO A 481 11.17 -27.03 8.91
CA PRO A 481 9.85 -26.47 9.13
C PRO A 481 9.89 -24.96 9.48
N ILE A 482 10.86 -24.51 10.28
CA ILE A 482 11.06 -23.08 10.57
C ILE A 482 11.31 -22.30 9.28
N THR A 483 12.23 -22.78 8.44
CA THR A 483 12.56 -22.17 7.14
C THR A 483 11.31 -22.07 6.26
N SER A 484 10.50 -23.13 6.21
CA SER A 484 9.26 -23.14 5.44
C SER A 484 8.27 -22.07 5.93
N ARG A 485 8.09 -21.94 7.25
CA ARG A 485 7.18 -20.96 7.85
C ARG A 485 7.68 -19.52 7.67
N ILE A 486 8.96 -19.26 7.93
CA ILE A 486 9.56 -17.93 7.72
C ILE A 486 9.49 -17.54 6.23
N LYS A 487 9.77 -18.45 5.31
CA LYS A 487 9.64 -18.18 3.86
C LYS A 487 8.19 -17.98 3.43
N ALA A 488 7.23 -18.68 4.02
CA ALA A 488 5.81 -18.44 3.74
C ALA A 488 5.36 -17.04 4.17
N GLU A 489 5.94 -16.53 5.26
CA GLU A 489 5.56 -15.23 5.87
C GLU A 489 6.30 -14.03 5.26
N PHE A 490 7.59 -14.19 4.95
CA PHE A 490 8.47 -13.07 4.54
C PHE A 490 9.15 -13.30 3.18
N GLY A 491 8.97 -14.48 2.58
CA GLY A 491 9.62 -14.87 1.34
C GLY A 491 9.29 -13.97 0.16
N GLY A 492 8.09 -13.38 0.11
CA GLY A 492 7.70 -12.48 -0.97
C GLY A 492 8.51 -11.19 -1.06
N LEU A 493 9.19 -10.81 0.03
CA LEU A 493 10.05 -9.62 0.08
C LEU A 493 11.41 -9.85 -0.57
N CYS A 494 11.78 -11.12 -0.81
CA CYS A 494 13.09 -11.49 -1.31
C CYS A 494 12.94 -12.27 -2.63
N PRO A 495 13.60 -11.85 -3.71
CA PRO A 495 13.39 -12.42 -5.04
C PRO A 495 13.86 -13.87 -5.19
N HIS A 496 14.78 -14.33 -4.32
CA HIS A 496 15.39 -15.65 -4.43
C HIS A 496 15.32 -16.42 -3.12
N HIS A 497 15.18 -17.73 -3.22
CA HIS A 497 15.13 -18.64 -2.06
C HIS A 497 16.49 -18.75 -1.31
N THR A 498 17.56 -18.21 -1.91
CA THR A 498 18.93 -18.10 -1.38
C THR A 498 19.28 -16.67 -0.93
N ASP A 499 18.29 -15.79 -0.79
CA ASP A 499 18.53 -14.42 -0.34
C ASP A 499 19.14 -14.40 1.07
N GLU A 500 20.32 -13.78 1.19
CA GLU A 500 21.09 -13.74 2.43
C GLU A 500 20.31 -13.09 3.58
N ARG A 501 19.38 -12.17 3.29
CA ARG A 501 18.57 -11.49 4.32
C ARG A 501 17.65 -12.47 5.04
N ILE A 502 16.98 -13.35 4.29
CA ILE A 502 16.13 -14.39 4.88
C ILE A 502 16.98 -15.47 5.56
N ILE A 503 18.11 -15.85 4.96
CA ILE A 503 19.03 -16.82 5.58
C ILE A 503 19.48 -16.28 6.95
N SER A 504 19.91 -15.02 7.00
CA SER A 504 20.31 -14.34 8.23
C SER A 504 19.18 -14.29 9.27
N LEU A 505 17.94 -14.00 8.86
CA LEU A 505 16.77 -14.03 9.74
C LEU A 505 16.51 -15.44 10.32
N ILE A 506 16.65 -16.48 9.49
CA ILE A 506 16.50 -17.88 9.94
C ILE A 506 17.61 -18.25 10.93
N GLU A 507 18.87 -17.94 10.63
CA GLU A 507 20.00 -18.29 11.51
C GLU A 507 19.94 -17.55 12.86
N LYS A 508 19.37 -16.33 12.92
CA LYS A 508 19.04 -15.66 14.19
C LYS A 508 18.11 -16.48 15.08
N GLY A 509 17.37 -17.43 14.52
CA GLY A 509 16.58 -18.42 15.26
C GLY A 509 17.40 -19.26 16.24
N LEU A 510 18.71 -19.42 16.03
CA LEU A 510 19.60 -20.12 16.96
C LEU A 510 19.76 -19.41 18.31
N GLU A 511 19.55 -18.10 18.35
CA GLU A 511 19.69 -17.27 19.55
C GLU A 511 18.44 -17.30 20.44
N VAL A 512 17.36 -17.94 19.99
CA VAL A 512 16.08 -17.96 20.69
C VAL A 512 16.16 -18.83 21.95
N LYS A 513 15.70 -18.26 23.06
CA LYS A 513 15.66 -18.96 24.36
C LYS A 513 14.33 -19.66 24.50
N LEU A 514 14.38 -20.98 24.70
CA LEU A 514 13.18 -21.77 24.90
C LEU A 514 12.52 -21.50 26.26
N PRO A 515 11.18 -21.63 26.33
CA PRO A 515 10.47 -21.61 27.60
C PRO A 515 10.88 -22.80 28.48
N ASP A 516 10.44 -22.76 29.73
CA ASP A 516 10.73 -23.82 30.68
C ASP A 516 10.19 -25.18 30.22
N ILE A 517 11.08 -26.15 30.26
CA ILE A 517 10.97 -27.47 29.63
C ILE A 517 10.77 -28.57 30.70
N ARG A 518 10.74 -28.21 31.99
CA ARG A 518 10.64 -29.14 33.12
C ARG A 518 9.45 -30.11 33.02
N ASP A 519 8.31 -29.67 32.50
CA ASP A 519 7.14 -30.54 32.36
C ASP A 519 7.34 -31.65 31.31
N LEU A 520 8.13 -31.39 30.27
CA LEU A 520 8.48 -32.41 29.26
C LEU A 520 9.36 -33.51 29.85
N GLN A 521 10.27 -33.15 30.76
CA GLN A 521 11.08 -34.14 31.47
C GLN A 521 10.21 -35.07 32.33
N LYS A 522 9.19 -34.52 33.01
CA LYS A 522 8.23 -35.34 33.78
C LYS A 522 7.49 -36.32 32.88
N TYR A 523 7.04 -35.89 31.69
CA TYR A 523 6.36 -36.78 30.75
C TYR A 523 7.26 -37.92 30.26
N VAL A 524 8.54 -37.65 29.96
CA VAL A 524 9.50 -38.71 29.61
C VAL A 524 9.70 -39.66 30.78
N MET A 525 9.86 -39.17 32.00
CA MET A 525 10.04 -40.02 33.18
C MET A 525 8.83 -40.90 33.48
N ALA A 526 7.62 -40.48 33.08
CA ALA A 526 6.39 -41.23 33.20
C ALA A 526 6.11 -42.19 32.02
N SER A 527 6.99 -42.22 31.01
CA SER A 527 6.76 -42.99 29.78
C SER A 527 7.11 -44.49 29.92
N PRO A 528 6.43 -45.38 29.17
CA PRO A 528 6.75 -46.82 29.16
C PRO A 528 8.20 -47.11 28.73
N GLY A 529 8.75 -46.32 27.81
CA GLY A 529 10.13 -46.44 27.36
C GLY A 529 11.14 -46.17 28.47
N TYR A 530 10.86 -45.18 29.33
CA TYR A 530 11.76 -44.81 30.41
C TYR A 530 11.85 -45.87 31.50
N HIS A 531 10.72 -46.48 31.86
CA HIS A 531 10.71 -47.61 32.79
C HIS A 531 11.51 -48.79 32.27
N LYS A 532 11.41 -49.11 30.97
CA LYS A 532 12.21 -50.16 30.31
C LYS A 532 13.71 -49.80 30.31
N PHE A 533 14.04 -48.55 29.98
CA PHE A 533 15.41 -48.05 29.96
C PHE A 533 16.08 -48.09 31.34
N SER A 534 15.41 -47.57 32.38
CA SER A 534 15.88 -47.60 33.77
C SER A 534 16.10 -49.05 34.25
N GLY A 535 15.16 -49.95 33.93
CA GLY A 535 15.30 -51.38 34.25
C GLY A 535 16.44 -52.09 33.51
N GLN A 536 16.84 -51.63 32.32
CA GLN A 536 18.02 -52.13 31.61
C GLN A 536 19.32 -51.59 32.21
N MET A 537 19.36 -50.30 32.53
CA MET A 537 20.51 -49.65 33.17
C MET A 537 20.82 -50.28 34.54
N MET A 538 19.80 -50.49 35.38
CA MET A 538 19.98 -51.18 36.67
C MET A 538 20.53 -52.60 36.49
N ARG A 539 20.02 -53.37 35.53
CA ARG A 539 20.55 -54.71 35.22
C ARG A 539 21.99 -54.67 34.72
N HIS A 540 22.35 -53.68 33.92
CA HIS A 540 23.73 -53.49 33.44
C HIS A 540 24.69 -53.13 34.58
N PHE A 541 24.28 -52.26 35.51
CA PHE A 541 25.07 -51.91 36.70
C PHE A 541 25.26 -53.08 37.68
N ILE A 542 24.25 -53.96 37.80
CA ILE A 542 24.32 -55.15 38.65
C ILE A 542 25.18 -56.26 38.01
N THR A 543 25.31 -56.28 36.68
CA THR A 543 26.06 -57.32 35.93
C THR A 543 27.44 -56.87 35.48
N MET A 544 27.86 -55.64 35.78
CA MET A 544 29.22 -55.19 35.51
C MET A 544 30.23 -56.01 36.33
N PRO A 545 31.26 -56.60 35.70
CA PRO A 545 32.38 -57.17 36.45
C PRO A 545 33.00 -56.05 37.30
N LYS A 546 33.32 -56.35 38.57
CA LYS A 546 34.11 -55.44 39.41
C LYS A 546 35.34 -54.97 38.63
N PRO A 547 35.73 -53.68 38.72
CA PRO A 547 36.97 -53.23 38.11
C PRO A 547 38.10 -54.12 38.66
N GLN A 548 38.79 -54.85 37.80
CA GLN A 548 40.11 -55.36 38.16
C GLN A 548 40.98 -54.13 38.40
N GLU A 549 41.64 -54.08 39.56
CA GLU A 549 42.57 -53.02 39.93
C GLU A 549 43.48 -52.70 38.74
N LEU A 550 43.38 -51.47 38.21
CA LEU A 550 44.35 -51.02 37.23
C LEU A 550 45.72 -51.00 37.90
N SER A 551 46.66 -51.78 37.38
CA SER A 551 48.07 -51.74 37.79
C SER A 551 48.58 -50.31 37.78
N ALA A 552 49.34 -49.93 38.81
CA ALA A 552 49.85 -48.57 39.04
C ALA A 552 50.42 -47.85 37.80
N GLN A 553 50.99 -48.59 36.84
CA GLN A 553 51.51 -48.04 35.58
C GLN A 553 50.47 -47.35 34.68
N LYS A 554 49.17 -47.71 34.74
CA LYS A 554 48.13 -47.06 33.92
C LYS A 554 47.58 -45.76 34.53
N ILE A 555 47.75 -45.55 35.84
CA ILE A 555 47.32 -44.33 36.54
C ILE A 555 48.28 -43.17 36.22
N GLU A 556 49.56 -43.46 36.00
CA GLU A 556 50.58 -42.46 35.67
C GLU A 556 50.48 -41.95 34.22
N LEU A 557 50.09 -42.83 33.28
CA LEU A 557 49.81 -42.45 31.89
C LEU A 557 48.55 -41.56 31.77
N ALA A 558 47.52 -41.79 32.60
CA ALA A 558 46.31 -40.98 32.63
C ALA A 558 46.52 -39.58 33.21
N LYS A 559 47.45 -39.41 34.17
CA LYS A 559 47.82 -38.09 34.70
C LYS A 559 48.57 -37.22 33.70
N THR A 560 49.31 -37.84 32.78
CA THR A 560 50.08 -37.12 31.75
C THR A 560 49.18 -36.61 30.62
N ILE A 561 48.05 -37.27 30.34
CA ILE A 561 47.10 -36.88 29.29
C ILE A 561 46.15 -35.75 29.75
N PHE A 562 45.95 -35.56 31.05
CA PHE A 562 45.08 -34.51 31.59
C PHE A 562 45.80 -33.15 31.83
N GLN A 563 47.09 -33.06 31.51
CA GLN A 563 47.91 -31.83 31.58
C GLN A 563 48.28 -31.25 30.19
N LEU A 564 47.76 -31.82 29.10
CA LEU A 564 47.73 -31.25 27.75
C LEU A 564 46.28 -30.88 27.40
#